data_AF-A0A383WKP3-F1
#
_entry.id   AF-A0A383WKP3-F1
#
_cell.length_a   1.000
_cell.length_b   1.000
_cell.length_c   1.000
_cell.angle_alpha   90.00
_cell.angle_beta   90.00
_cell.angle_gamma   90.00
#
_symmetry.space_group_name_H-M   'P 1'
#
loop_
_entity.id
_entity.type
_entity.pdbx_description
1 polymer ?
#
loop_
_entity_poly.entity_id
_entity_poly.type
_entity_poly.pdbx_seq_one_letter_code
_entity_poly.pdbx_strand_id
1 'polypeptide(L)'
;MAAATRPYQVVVWGATGFTGRLVCEHLVRDYQSKSIRWAMAGRNRAKLEEVKQALAQIDPACAAVPFVIADADDEASLARLAADTDVIIATAGPFAKYGSKVVAAAVEAGTHYCDITGELVWVKRMIAAHHEAAAAKGVKLVHCCGYDSTPFDLGVLLLADHARKQMGKALSQAFGLCVDARGGFSGGTIASGFNQAESEAPEEVGRFMSDKYYLWPKDKQRGSDKPPGLLPEWNEYAKTWMGPFVMEAINSRIVQRSSLLNGLYGPDFKYREAMAPGGLLGAAAMSGMMAGIGAMFALAPLRNLAKKRLPQPGEGPTRELMMGGYWKHTMVGLTQEEAGQAPQVIVAECADPARDPGYWGTARLVLEAGLCLALDSAACKAAGCADGGVLTPASAMGMVLVQRLRGAGIKFEVTQSPALGKQQQQQQVQVEAVAAGAGKQYAMGMVLVQRLRGAGIKFKVTQSPALGKQQQQQQQQQQVEAVATGAGK
;
A
#
# COMPACT_ATOMS: atom_id res chain seq x y z
N MET A 1 -25.20 8.07 27.59
CA MET A 1 -25.37 9.11 26.57
C MET A 1 -24.91 8.50 25.25
N ALA A 2 -25.80 8.27 24.29
CA ALA A 2 -25.34 7.97 22.92
C ALA A 2 -24.49 9.16 22.47
N ALA A 3 -23.26 8.93 22.03
CA ALA A 3 -22.43 10.01 21.49
C ALA A 3 -23.26 10.72 20.41
N ALA A 4 -23.40 12.04 20.50
CA ALA A 4 -24.06 12.80 19.46
C ALA A 4 -23.36 12.47 18.14
N THR A 5 -24.09 11.94 17.18
CA THR A 5 -23.51 11.51 15.89
C THR A 5 -22.97 12.73 15.18
N ARG A 6 -21.65 12.79 14.99
CA ARG A 6 -21.01 13.86 14.23
C ARG A 6 -21.58 13.90 12.80
N PRO A 7 -21.78 15.10 12.22
CA PRO A 7 -22.41 15.22 10.91
C PRO A 7 -21.58 14.54 9.81
N TYR A 8 -20.24 14.56 9.93
CA TYR A 8 -19.35 14.01 8.91
C TYR A 8 -18.55 12.82 9.43
N GLN A 9 -18.63 11.69 8.73
CA GLN A 9 -17.74 10.56 8.94
C GLN A 9 -16.33 10.88 8.42
N VAL A 10 -16.24 11.61 7.32
CA VAL A 10 -14.99 11.99 6.69
C VAL A 10 -15.04 13.41 6.18
N VAL A 11 -13.99 14.19 6.44
CA VAL A 11 -13.80 15.49 5.76
C VAL A 11 -12.47 15.54 5.04
N VAL A 12 -12.48 15.97 3.77
CA VAL A 12 -11.27 16.14 2.96
C VAL A 12 -10.72 17.54 3.17
N TRP A 13 -9.72 17.68 4.04
CA TRP A 13 -9.00 18.93 4.29
C TRP A 13 -7.97 19.20 3.20
N GLY A 14 -8.14 20.33 2.49
CA GLY A 14 -7.36 20.63 1.30
C GLY A 14 -8.01 20.15 0.00
N ALA A 15 -9.35 20.02 0.00
CA ALA A 15 -10.13 19.53 -1.14
C ALA A 15 -9.92 20.31 -2.45
N THR A 16 -9.48 21.56 -2.38
CA THR A 16 -9.22 22.39 -3.57
C THR A 16 -7.85 22.15 -4.20
N GLY A 17 -6.94 21.45 -3.50
CA GLY A 17 -5.62 21.08 -3.98
C GLY A 17 -5.67 19.88 -4.94
N PHE A 18 -4.56 19.63 -5.64
CA PHE A 18 -4.51 18.59 -6.68
C PHE A 18 -4.92 17.20 -6.16
N THR A 19 -4.25 16.70 -5.11
CA THR A 19 -4.60 15.40 -4.51
C THR A 19 -5.97 15.42 -3.82
N GLY A 20 -6.36 16.53 -3.18
CA GLY A 20 -7.67 16.66 -2.53
C GLY A 20 -8.83 16.53 -3.51
N ARG A 21 -8.69 17.10 -4.72
CA ARG A 21 -9.66 16.95 -5.82
C ARG A 21 -9.80 15.48 -6.23
N LEU A 22 -8.70 14.75 -6.35
CA LEU A 22 -8.70 13.32 -6.67
C LEU A 22 -9.32 12.46 -5.56
N VAL A 23 -9.08 12.78 -4.29
CA VAL A 23 -9.75 12.09 -3.16
C VAL A 23 -11.27 12.28 -3.24
N CYS A 24 -11.73 13.50 -3.54
CA CYS A 24 -13.16 13.76 -3.73
C CYS A 24 -13.72 13.02 -4.95
N GLU A 25 -12.98 12.99 -6.07
CA GLU A 25 -13.38 12.22 -7.26
C GLU A 25 -13.49 10.71 -6.96
N HIS A 26 -12.57 10.15 -6.16
CA HIS A 26 -12.64 8.78 -5.69
C HIS A 26 -13.86 8.50 -4.81
N LEU A 27 -14.15 9.38 -3.86
CA LEU A 27 -15.37 9.28 -3.04
C LEU A 27 -16.63 9.19 -3.91
N VAL A 28 -16.73 10.04 -4.92
CA VAL A 28 -17.90 10.06 -5.81
C VAL A 28 -17.96 8.80 -6.66
N ARG A 29 -16.86 8.44 -7.34
CA ARG A 29 -16.84 7.31 -8.28
C ARG A 29 -17.02 5.95 -7.60
N ASP A 30 -16.32 5.75 -6.49
CA ASP A 30 -16.18 4.43 -5.86
C ASP A 30 -17.22 4.20 -4.75
N TYR A 31 -17.79 5.27 -4.19
CA TYR A 31 -18.67 5.20 -3.02
C TYR A 31 -20.08 5.80 -3.22
N GLN A 32 -20.48 6.20 -4.43
CA GLN A 32 -21.84 6.70 -4.72
C GLN A 32 -22.99 5.82 -4.19
N SER A 33 -22.83 4.49 -4.21
CA SER A 33 -23.85 3.54 -3.75
C SER A 33 -23.86 3.34 -2.24
N LYS A 34 -22.89 3.93 -1.52
CA LYS A 34 -22.77 3.86 -0.07
C LYS A 34 -23.10 5.22 0.53
N SER A 35 -23.91 5.21 1.59
CA SER A 35 -24.27 6.44 2.31
C SER A 35 -23.13 6.91 3.23
N ILE A 36 -22.04 7.40 2.63
CA ILE A 36 -20.94 8.02 3.37
C ILE A 36 -21.27 9.50 3.60
N ARG A 37 -21.33 9.92 4.87
CA ARG A 37 -21.51 11.35 5.19
C ARG A 37 -20.16 12.04 5.14
N TRP A 38 -19.89 12.79 4.08
CA TRP A 38 -18.62 13.48 3.89
C TRP A 38 -18.77 14.94 3.52
N ALA A 39 -17.71 15.72 3.75
CA ALA A 39 -17.63 17.11 3.32
C ALA A 39 -16.25 17.44 2.74
N MET A 40 -16.19 18.51 1.93
CA MET A 40 -14.94 19.14 1.50
C MET A 40 -14.54 20.23 2.49
N ALA A 41 -13.25 20.43 2.75
CA ALA A 41 -12.81 21.55 3.57
C ALA A 41 -11.63 22.31 2.95
N GLY A 42 -11.63 23.62 3.14
CA GLY A 42 -10.57 24.52 2.72
C GLY A 42 -10.93 25.99 2.93
N ARG A 43 -9.94 26.86 2.75
CA ARG A 43 -10.07 28.30 3.06
C ARG A 43 -10.80 29.13 2.01
N ASN A 44 -10.92 28.65 0.77
CA ASN A 44 -11.46 29.43 -0.34
C ASN A 44 -12.80 28.84 -0.81
N ARG A 45 -13.89 29.55 -0.48
CA ARG A 45 -15.26 29.15 -0.84
C ARG A 45 -15.46 29.00 -2.35
N ALA A 46 -14.99 29.95 -3.15
CA ALA A 46 -15.17 29.91 -4.60
C ALA A 46 -14.50 28.65 -5.20
N LYS A 47 -13.28 28.33 -4.77
CA LYS A 47 -12.58 27.11 -5.21
C LYS A 47 -13.29 25.83 -4.77
N LEU A 48 -13.91 25.80 -3.60
CA LEU A 48 -14.69 24.64 -3.15
C LEU A 48 -15.95 24.46 -4.01
N GLU A 49 -16.63 25.55 -4.38
CA GLU A 49 -17.76 25.50 -5.31
C GLU A 49 -17.34 25.00 -6.71
N GLU A 50 -16.16 25.40 -7.20
CA GLU A 50 -15.60 24.84 -8.44
C GLU A 50 -15.38 23.32 -8.36
N VAL A 51 -14.83 22.82 -7.23
CA VAL A 51 -14.68 21.37 -7.02
C VAL A 51 -16.05 20.70 -7.05
N LYS A 52 -17.01 21.25 -6.31
CA LYS A 52 -18.38 20.74 -6.22
C LYS A 52 -19.06 20.66 -7.59
N GLN A 53 -18.93 21.70 -8.41
CA GLN A 53 -19.47 21.74 -9.78
C GLN A 53 -18.83 20.67 -10.67
N ALA A 54 -17.51 20.47 -10.56
CA ALA A 54 -16.80 19.42 -11.30
C ALA A 54 -17.25 18.02 -10.89
N LEU A 55 -17.45 17.77 -9.59
CA LEU A 55 -17.99 16.51 -9.08
C LEU A 55 -19.43 16.27 -9.52
N ALA A 56 -20.25 17.32 -9.61
CA ALA A 56 -21.61 17.24 -10.10
C ALA A 56 -21.72 16.81 -11.58
N GLN A 57 -20.63 16.93 -12.36
CA GLN A 57 -20.55 16.36 -13.72
C GLN A 57 -20.34 14.84 -13.71
N ILE A 58 -19.87 14.28 -12.59
CA ILE A 58 -19.67 12.83 -12.41
C ILE A 58 -20.94 12.22 -11.81
N ASP A 59 -21.49 12.85 -10.77
CA ASP A 59 -22.74 12.47 -10.12
C ASP A 59 -23.52 13.74 -9.72
N PRO A 60 -24.71 14.01 -10.31
CA PRO A 60 -25.53 15.17 -9.99
C PRO A 60 -25.86 15.32 -8.49
N ALA A 61 -25.91 14.24 -7.71
CA ALA A 61 -26.12 14.31 -6.27
C ALA A 61 -25.02 15.09 -5.54
N CYS A 62 -23.83 15.21 -6.14
CA CYS A 62 -22.72 15.98 -5.59
C CYS A 62 -23.00 17.49 -5.50
N ALA A 63 -24.02 18.00 -6.20
CA ALA A 63 -24.52 19.36 -6.03
C ALA A 63 -25.06 19.63 -4.61
N ALA A 64 -25.32 18.59 -3.81
CA ALA A 64 -25.70 18.71 -2.41
C ALA A 64 -24.54 18.51 -1.42
N VAL A 65 -23.33 18.13 -1.87
CA VAL A 65 -22.19 17.87 -0.98
C VAL A 65 -21.87 19.14 -0.19
N PRO A 66 -21.79 19.06 1.16
CA PRO A 66 -21.44 20.19 2.00
C PRO A 66 -19.94 20.48 1.93
N PHE A 67 -19.58 21.72 2.24
CA PHE A 67 -18.20 22.08 2.50
C PHE A 67 -18.07 22.94 3.74
N VAL A 68 -16.93 22.81 4.41
CA VAL A 68 -16.57 23.57 5.61
C VAL A 68 -15.49 24.57 5.23
N ILE A 69 -15.77 25.86 5.45
CA ILE A 69 -14.75 26.90 5.32
C ILE A 69 -13.90 26.89 6.59
N ALA A 70 -12.64 26.53 6.43
CA ALA A 70 -11.66 26.54 7.50
C ALA A 70 -10.28 26.95 6.96
N ASP A 71 -9.55 27.70 7.76
CA ASP A 71 -8.20 28.16 7.46
C ASP A 71 -7.22 27.60 8.49
N ALA A 72 -6.03 27.20 8.04
CA ALA A 72 -4.98 26.68 8.92
C ALA A 72 -4.55 27.71 9.97
N ASP A 73 -4.71 29.00 9.68
CA ASP A 73 -4.34 30.10 10.59
C ASP A 73 -5.49 30.51 11.54
N ASP A 74 -6.71 30.00 11.36
CA ASP A 74 -7.89 30.28 12.20
C ASP A 74 -8.24 29.06 13.06
N GLU A 75 -7.80 29.08 14.32
CA GLU A 75 -8.02 28.00 15.30
C GLU A 75 -9.50 27.74 15.59
N ALA A 76 -10.35 28.76 15.59
CA ALA A 76 -11.77 28.59 15.82
C ALA A 76 -12.43 27.84 14.66
N SER A 77 -11.98 28.10 13.43
CA SER A 77 -12.43 27.34 12.26
C SER A 77 -12.01 25.88 12.30
N LEU A 78 -10.77 25.60 12.73
CA LEU A 78 -10.25 24.24 12.87
C LEU A 78 -10.93 23.46 14.00
N ALA A 79 -11.24 24.12 15.11
CA ALA A 79 -11.98 23.51 16.22
C ALA A 79 -13.39 23.06 15.77
N ARG A 80 -14.11 23.91 15.01
CA ARG A 80 -15.42 23.53 14.44
C ARG A 80 -15.29 22.38 13.46
N LEU A 81 -14.33 22.46 12.53
CA LEU A 81 -14.04 21.38 11.57
C LEU A 81 -13.82 20.05 12.29
N ALA A 82 -12.99 20.03 13.32
CA ALA A 82 -12.66 18.82 14.07
C ALA A 82 -13.86 18.29 14.87
N ALA A 83 -14.60 19.15 15.57
CA ALA A 83 -15.76 18.76 16.38
C ALA A 83 -16.88 18.08 15.57
N ASP A 84 -17.05 18.51 14.32
CA ASP A 84 -18.09 18.02 13.40
C ASP A 84 -17.69 16.76 12.62
N THR A 85 -16.48 16.24 12.84
CA THR A 85 -15.87 15.21 11.97
C THR A 85 -15.39 13.98 12.75
N ASP A 86 -15.67 12.77 12.25
CA ASP A 86 -15.08 11.54 12.79
C ASP A 86 -13.61 11.37 12.34
N VAL A 87 -13.33 11.59 11.04
CA VAL A 87 -11.98 11.50 10.47
C VAL A 87 -11.66 12.67 9.52
N ILE A 88 -10.54 13.36 9.75
CA ILE A 88 -10.00 14.35 8.82
C ILE A 88 -8.98 13.68 7.90
N ILE A 89 -9.22 13.72 6.59
CA ILE A 89 -8.25 13.32 5.55
C ILE A 89 -7.54 14.59 5.06
N ALA A 90 -6.28 14.75 5.43
CA ALA A 90 -5.50 15.94 5.09
C ALA A 90 -4.63 15.75 3.85
N THR A 91 -4.87 16.58 2.85
CA THR A 91 -4.10 16.64 1.59
C THR A 91 -3.46 18.01 1.35
N ALA A 92 -3.56 18.95 2.29
CA ALA A 92 -3.01 20.30 2.19
C ALA A 92 -1.56 20.37 2.74
N GLY A 93 -0.57 20.22 1.86
CA GLY A 93 0.84 20.49 2.16
C GLY A 93 1.28 21.93 1.80
N PRO A 94 2.46 22.39 2.26
CA PRO A 94 3.40 21.70 3.16
C PRO A 94 2.85 21.53 4.59
N PHE A 95 3.02 20.35 5.16
CA PHE A 95 2.41 19.96 6.44
C PHE A 95 3.06 20.66 7.63
N ALA A 96 4.37 20.95 7.58
CA ALA A 96 5.02 21.77 8.58
C ALA A 96 4.37 23.16 8.74
N LYS A 97 3.75 23.68 7.68
CA LYS A 97 3.07 24.98 7.68
C LYS A 97 1.60 24.88 8.03
N TYR A 98 0.87 23.94 7.44
CA TYR A 98 -0.60 23.90 7.52
C TYR A 98 -1.16 22.74 8.36
N GLY A 99 -0.33 21.78 8.79
CA GLY A 99 -0.77 20.53 9.43
C GLY A 99 -0.86 20.61 10.96
N SER A 100 0.07 21.31 11.61
CA SER A 100 0.23 21.23 13.08
C SER A 100 -1.04 21.62 13.86
N LYS A 101 -1.68 22.73 13.49
CA LYS A 101 -2.90 23.20 14.16
C LYS A 101 -4.11 22.30 13.87
N VAL A 102 -4.16 21.68 12.69
CA VAL A 102 -5.22 20.71 12.32
C VAL A 102 -5.09 19.45 13.18
N VAL A 103 -3.88 18.94 13.37
CA VAL A 103 -3.59 17.80 14.24
C VAL A 103 -3.97 18.13 15.69
N ALA A 104 -3.57 19.30 16.19
CA ALA A 104 -3.91 19.73 17.54
C ALA A 104 -5.43 19.81 17.76
N ALA A 105 -6.18 20.40 16.81
CA ALA A 105 -7.64 20.47 16.86
C ALA A 105 -8.28 19.08 16.82
N ALA A 106 -7.73 18.15 16.01
CA ALA A 106 -8.21 16.78 15.94
C ALA A 106 -8.04 16.03 17.28
N VAL A 107 -6.88 16.15 17.93
CA VAL A 107 -6.65 15.60 19.28
C VAL A 107 -7.59 16.22 20.30
N GLU A 108 -7.81 17.53 20.22
CA GLU A 108 -8.67 18.21 21.19
C GLU A 108 -10.12 17.72 21.10
N ALA A 109 -10.66 17.65 19.88
CA ALA A 109 -12.03 17.24 19.61
C ALA A 109 -12.28 15.73 19.74
N GLY A 110 -11.24 14.89 19.81
CA GLY A 110 -11.41 13.44 19.76
C GLY A 110 -11.67 12.92 18.34
N THR A 111 -11.01 13.50 17.35
CA THR A 111 -11.22 13.27 15.92
C THR A 111 -10.00 12.58 15.32
N HIS A 112 -10.21 11.50 14.58
CA HIS A 112 -9.11 10.81 13.91
C HIS A 112 -8.58 11.65 12.74
N TYR A 113 -7.34 11.39 12.35
CA TYR A 113 -6.64 12.12 11.32
C TYR A 113 -5.82 11.17 10.46
N CYS A 114 -5.82 11.37 9.15
CA CYS A 114 -4.80 10.79 8.29
C CYS A 114 -4.31 11.76 7.22
N ASP A 115 -3.08 11.58 6.75
CA ASP A 115 -2.48 12.46 5.73
C ASP A 115 -1.58 11.73 4.73
N ILE A 116 -1.02 12.48 3.79
CA ILE A 116 -0.08 12.00 2.76
C ILE A 116 1.33 12.58 2.95
N THR A 117 1.70 12.99 4.16
CA THR A 117 2.97 13.70 4.38
C THR A 117 4.20 12.84 4.08
N GLY A 118 5.27 13.47 3.57
CA GLY A 118 6.64 12.94 3.58
C GLY A 118 7.55 13.70 4.55
N GLU A 119 7.01 14.61 5.37
CA GLU A 119 7.76 15.56 6.16
C GLU A 119 8.15 14.99 7.55
N LEU A 120 9.14 14.09 7.62
CA LEU A 120 9.42 13.34 8.85
C LEU A 120 9.89 14.17 10.04
N VAL A 121 10.55 15.31 9.82
CA VAL A 121 10.89 16.23 10.92
C VAL A 121 9.61 16.78 11.56
N TRP A 122 8.61 17.11 10.74
CA TRP A 122 7.29 17.50 11.23
C TRP A 122 6.57 16.34 11.93
N VAL A 123 6.59 15.12 11.35
CA VAL A 123 6.00 13.94 12.00
C VAL A 123 6.61 13.69 13.38
N LYS A 124 7.94 13.83 13.53
CA LYS A 124 8.62 13.72 14.83
C LYS A 124 8.13 14.77 15.83
N ARG A 125 7.91 16.01 15.39
CA ARG A 125 7.30 17.06 16.24
C ARG A 125 5.87 16.69 16.63
N MET A 126 5.07 16.14 15.72
CA MET A 126 3.71 15.68 16.02
C MET A 126 3.70 14.51 17.02
N ILE A 127 4.62 13.55 16.89
CA ILE A 127 4.82 12.47 17.87
C ILE A 127 5.11 13.07 19.24
N ALA A 128 6.09 13.97 19.34
CA ALA A 128 6.49 14.58 20.60
C ALA A 128 5.36 15.41 21.25
N ALA A 129 4.57 16.12 20.44
CA ALA A 129 3.52 17.01 20.94
C ALA A 129 2.21 16.29 21.27
N HIS A 130 1.88 15.21 20.55
CA HIS A 130 0.50 14.69 20.53
C HIS A 130 0.36 13.19 20.76
N HIS A 131 1.43 12.38 20.76
CA HIS A 131 1.31 10.92 20.88
C HIS A 131 0.58 10.50 22.16
N GLU A 132 1.02 10.98 23.32
CA GLU A 132 0.43 10.60 24.63
C GLU A 132 -1.03 11.08 24.76
N ALA A 133 -1.31 12.34 24.40
CA ALA A 133 -2.66 12.89 24.48
C ALA A 133 -3.64 12.18 23.54
N ALA A 134 -3.20 11.87 22.32
CA ALA A 134 -3.99 11.12 21.36
C ALA A 134 -4.21 9.67 21.81
N ALA A 135 -3.20 9.01 22.39
CA ALA A 135 -3.33 7.66 22.94
C ALA A 135 -4.32 7.63 24.11
N ALA A 136 -4.23 8.57 25.04
CA ALA A 136 -5.13 8.67 26.19
C ALA A 136 -6.60 8.91 25.77
N LYS A 137 -6.83 9.66 24.69
CA LYS A 137 -8.18 9.91 24.14
C LYS A 137 -8.67 8.85 23.15
N GLY A 138 -7.86 7.84 22.83
CA GLY A 138 -8.20 6.86 21.78
C GLY A 138 -8.27 7.46 20.37
N VAL A 139 -7.56 8.57 20.12
CA VAL A 139 -7.51 9.25 18.83
C VAL A 139 -6.34 8.71 18.01
N LYS A 140 -6.61 8.26 16.79
CA LYS A 140 -5.59 7.83 15.84
C LYS A 140 -5.18 8.98 14.93
N LEU A 141 -3.90 9.35 14.98
CA LEU A 141 -3.27 10.29 14.05
C LEU A 141 -2.33 9.49 13.15
N VAL A 142 -2.70 9.27 11.89
CA VAL A 142 -1.98 8.36 10.98
C VAL A 142 -1.30 9.15 9.86
N HIS A 143 0.02 9.24 9.93
CA HIS A 143 0.78 9.95 8.91
C HIS A 143 1.20 9.02 7.76
N CYS A 144 1.53 9.61 6.62
CA CYS A 144 2.14 8.91 5.47
C CYS A 144 1.22 7.86 4.81
N CYS A 145 -0.10 8.10 4.78
CA CYS A 145 -1.10 7.26 4.13
C CYS A 145 -1.16 7.41 2.59
N GLY A 146 -0.13 7.95 1.96
CA GLY A 146 0.00 8.02 0.50
C GLY A 146 0.72 6.82 -0.11
N TYR A 147 0.88 6.82 -1.43
CA TYR A 147 1.65 5.78 -2.15
C TYR A 147 3.09 5.67 -1.66
N ASP A 148 3.69 6.79 -1.29
CA ASP A 148 5.10 6.80 -0.95
C ASP A 148 5.42 5.79 0.16
N SER A 149 4.62 5.72 1.24
CA SER A 149 4.91 4.83 2.38
C SER A 149 3.94 3.66 2.56
N THR A 150 2.65 3.81 2.20
CA THR A 150 1.61 2.82 2.55
C THR A 150 1.85 1.43 1.96
N PRO A 151 2.16 1.28 0.66
CA PRO A 151 2.41 -0.03 0.05
C PRO A 151 3.58 -0.76 0.69
N PHE A 152 4.64 -0.03 1.07
CA PHE A 152 5.82 -0.60 1.71
C PHE A 152 5.53 -1.00 3.16
N ASP A 153 4.91 -0.11 3.94
CA ASP A 153 4.54 -0.37 5.33
C ASP A 153 3.59 -1.58 5.46
N LEU A 154 2.53 -1.59 4.66
CA LEU A 154 1.57 -2.70 4.62
C LEU A 154 2.14 -3.96 3.96
N GLY A 155 3.05 -3.81 2.99
CA GLY A 155 3.73 -4.93 2.35
C GLY A 155 4.61 -5.71 3.33
N VAL A 156 5.34 -4.99 4.20
CA VAL A 156 6.14 -5.61 5.27
C VAL A 156 5.23 -6.21 6.35
N LEU A 157 4.12 -5.55 6.69
CA LEU A 157 3.09 -6.13 7.56
C LEU A 157 2.53 -7.45 7.00
N LEU A 158 2.24 -7.51 5.71
CA LEU A 158 1.73 -8.71 5.04
C LEU A 158 2.71 -9.89 5.18
N LEU A 159 4.00 -9.62 4.97
CA LEU A 159 5.06 -10.62 5.18
C LEU A 159 5.11 -11.11 6.63
N ALA A 160 5.03 -10.19 7.60
CA ALA A 160 5.09 -10.50 9.02
C ALA A 160 3.85 -11.28 9.50
N ASP A 161 2.67 -10.89 9.04
CA ASP A 161 1.42 -11.60 9.35
C ASP A 161 1.44 -13.03 8.80
N HIS A 162 1.96 -13.21 7.57
CA HIS A 162 2.13 -14.52 6.96
C HIS A 162 3.14 -15.38 7.71
N ALA A 163 4.32 -14.84 8.03
CA ALA A 163 5.36 -15.55 8.80
C ALA A 163 4.81 -16.04 10.14
N ARG A 164 4.08 -15.17 10.86
CA ARG A 164 3.50 -15.50 12.17
C ARG A 164 2.42 -16.57 12.05
N LYS A 165 1.41 -16.35 11.19
CA LYS A 165 0.23 -17.22 11.13
C LYS A 165 0.47 -18.55 10.44
N GLN A 166 1.30 -18.56 9.40
CA GLN A 166 1.50 -19.74 8.56
C GLN A 166 2.78 -20.52 8.91
N MET A 167 3.73 -19.87 9.57
CA MET A 167 5.06 -20.46 9.84
C MET A 167 5.43 -20.43 11.32
N GLY A 168 4.69 -19.70 12.17
CA GLY A 168 5.03 -19.54 13.60
C GLY A 168 6.32 -18.75 13.83
N LYS A 169 6.73 -17.90 12.87
CA LYS A 169 8.00 -17.17 12.90
C LYS A 169 7.81 -15.66 12.82
N ALA A 170 8.76 -14.91 13.37
CA ALA A 170 8.89 -13.48 13.14
C ALA A 170 9.77 -13.20 11.91
N LEU A 171 9.83 -11.96 11.45
CA LEU A 171 10.80 -11.52 10.44
C LEU A 171 12.06 -10.96 11.11
N SER A 172 13.23 -11.36 10.61
CA SER A 172 14.53 -10.76 10.95
C SER A 172 14.87 -9.60 10.02
N GLN A 173 14.44 -9.67 8.76
CA GLN A 173 14.74 -8.66 7.76
C GLN A 173 13.65 -8.61 6.69
N ALA A 174 13.45 -7.44 6.09
CA ALA A 174 12.62 -7.30 4.89
C ALA A 174 13.22 -6.32 3.88
N PHE A 175 12.88 -6.53 2.61
CA PHE A 175 13.21 -5.65 1.50
C PHE A 175 11.94 -5.18 0.80
N GLY A 176 11.84 -3.88 0.53
CA GLY A 176 10.85 -3.28 -0.35
C GLY A 176 11.48 -2.93 -1.70
N LEU A 177 11.16 -3.69 -2.75
CA LEU A 177 11.80 -3.52 -4.05
C LEU A 177 10.84 -2.86 -5.04
N CYS A 178 11.15 -1.63 -5.43
CA CYS A 178 10.47 -0.95 -6.52
C CYS A 178 10.96 -1.55 -7.85
N VAL A 179 10.11 -2.38 -8.47
CA VAL A 179 10.47 -3.12 -9.69
C VAL A 179 10.11 -2.31 -10.92
N ASP A 180 8.89 -1.77 -10.94
CA ASP A 180 8.38 -1.04 -12.09
C ASP A 180 7.33 -0.02 -11.65
N ALA A 181 7.35 1.15 -12.26
CA ALA A 181 6.41 2.22 -11.96
C ALA A 181 6.36 3.22 -13.11
N ARG A 182 5.13 3.62 -13.46
CA ARG A 182 4.86 4.69 -14.41
C ARG A 182 3.96 5.73 -13.75
N GLY A 183 4.53 6.91 -13.50
CA GLY A 183 3.85 8.05 -12.91
C GLY A 183 4.65 9.34 -13.04
N GLY A 184 4.20 10.40 -12.37
CA GLY A 184 4.90 11.69 -12.32
C GLY A 184 4.91 12.29 -10.92
N PHE A 185 5.46 13.50 -10.79
CA PHE A 185 5.41 14.30 -9.55
C PHE A 185 4.62 15.59 -9.80
N SER A 186 3.94 16.10 -8.78
CA SER A 186 3.23 17.38 -8.74
C SER A 186 4.15 18.44 -8.16
N GLY A 187 3.79 19.70 -8.41
CA GLY A 187 4.47 20.81 -7.76
C GLY A 187 4.31 20.80 -6.23
N GLY A 188 3.24 20.18 -5.71
CA GLY A 188 3.04 20.00 -4.27
C GLY A 188 4.11 19.11 -3.64
N THR A 189 4.36 17.92 -4.21
CA THR A 189 5.40 16.99 -3.74
C THR A 189 6.79 17.61 -3.83
N ILE A 190 7.08 18.31 -4.92
CA ILE A 190 8.36 19.01 -5.13
C ILE A 190 8.52 20.14 -4.11
N ALA A 191 7.46 20.93 -3.87
CA ALA A 191 7.46 21.99 -2.87
C ALA A 191 7.66 21.44 -1.45
N SER A 192 7.07 20.30 -1.10
CA SER A 192 7.31 19.64 0.20
C SER A 192 8.78 19.23 0.35
N GLY A 193 9.40 18.66 -0.68
CA GLY A 193 10.82 18.32 -0.69
C GLY A 193 11.73 19.55 -0.49
N PHE A 194 11.44 20.64 -1.21
CA PHE A 194 12.17 21.90 -1.01
C PHE A 194 11.94 22.51 0.38
N ASN A 195 10.70 22.49 0.87
CA ASN A 195 10.37 23.03 2.18
C ASN A 195 11.14 22.28 3.28
N GLN A 196 11.19 20.95 3.21
CA GLN A 196 11.98 20.16 4.16
C GLN A 196 13.48 20.52 4.11
N ALA A 197 14.05 20.73 2.91
CA ALA A 197 15.45 21.10 2.77
C ALA A 197 15.77 22.54 3.19
N GLU A 198 14.80 23.46 3.12
CA GLU A 198 15.00 24.90 3.32
C GLU A 198 14.54 25.41 4.68
N SER A 199 13.48 24.81 5.24
CA SER A 199 12.88 25.26 6.51
C SER A 199 13.44 24.54 7.74
N GLU A 200 14.13 23.41 7.55
CA GLU A 200 14.71 22.64 8.65
C GLU A 200 16.20 22.92 8.82
N ALA A 201 16.68 22.83 10.06
CA ALA A 201 18.10 22.97 10.35
C ALA A 201 18.91 21.84 9.65
N PRO A 202 20.05 22.14 8.99
CA PRO A 202 20.84 21.13 8.29
C PRO A 202 21.26 19.93 9.17
N GLU A 203 21.51 20.18 10.45
CA GLU A 203 21.80 19.12 11.43
C GLU A 203 20.61 18.18 11.63
N GLU A 204 19.39 18.70 11.72
CA GLU A 204 18.20 17.87 11.91
C GLU A 204 17.88 17.06 10.65
N VAL A 205 18.08 17.63 9.46
CA VAL A 205 18.02 16.89 8.19
C VAL A 205 19.09 15.79 8.15
N GLY A 206 20.32 16.09 8.57
CA GLY A 206 21.41 15.11 8.65
C GLY A 206 21.11 13.97 9.61
N ARG A 207 20.56 14.28 10.80
CA ARG A 207 20.11 13.29 11.79
C ARG A 207 18.98 12.43 11.24
N PHE A 208 17.99 13.06 10.63
CA PHE A 208 16.91 12.36 9.94
C PHE A 208 17.51 11.38 8.92
N MET A 209 18.39 11.81 8.01
CA MET A 209 18.94 10.95 6.94
C MET A 209 19.87 9.83 7.44
N SER A 210 20.59 10.04 8.55
CA SER A 210 21.56 9.06 9.08
C SER A 210 21.01 8.08 10.11
N ASP A 211 19.79 8.29 10.62
CA ASP A 211 19.20 7.45 11.66
C ASP A 211 17.88 6.80 11.23
N LYS A 212 17.87 5.47 11.03
CA LYS A 212 16.62 4.72 10.74
C LYS A 212 15.66 4.65 11.92
N TYR A 213 16.15 4.84 13.14
CA TYR A 213 15.37 4.93 14.37
C TYR A 213 15.03 6.38 14.72
N TYR A 214 15.04 7.30 13.75
CA TYR A 214 14.76 8.73 13.98
C TYR A 214 13.42 9.02 14.67
N LEU A 215 12.43 8.14 14.49
CA LEU A 215 11.10 8.21 15.13
C LEU A 215 10.96 7.32 16.38
N TRP A 216 12.06 6.74 16.89
CA TRP A 216 12.04 5.96 18.14
C TRP A 216 11.88 6.85 19.36
N PRO A 217 11.09 6.42 20.36
CA PRO A 217 11.18 6.97 21.70
C PRO A 217 12.59 6.75 22.28
N LYS A 218 13.10 7.75 23.02
CA LYS A 218 14.47 7.71 23.57
C LYS A 218 14.68 6.63 24.62
N ASP A 219 13.61 6.21 25.29
CA ASP A 219 13.56 5.22 26.37
C ASP A 219 13.46 3.77 25.86
N LYS A 220 13.27 3.57 24.56
CA LYS A 220 13.14 2.23 23.97
C LYS A 220 14.47 1.72 23.45
N GLN A 221 14.70 0.42 23.62
CA GLN A 221 15.85 -0.26 23.04
C GLN A 221 15.80 -0.14 21.51
N ARG A 222 16.94 0.17 20.92
CA ARG A 222 17.13 0.30 19.47
C ARG A 222 17.77 -0.97 18.92
N GLY A 223 17.44 -1.29 17.68
CA GLY A 223 18.15 -2.33 16.93
C GLY A 223 19.42 -1.78 16.27
N SER A 224 19.97 -2.57 15.35
CA SER A 224 21.24 -2.34 14.68
C SER A 224 21.14 -1.89 13.22
N ASP A 225 19.92 -1.64 12.71
CA ASP A 225 19.70 -1.23 11.33
C ASP A 225 20.32 0.14 11.01
N LYS A 226 20.85 0.28 9.80
CA LYS A 226 21.56 1.47 9.33
C LYS A 226 21.07 1.89 7.95
N PRO A 227 21.11 3.19 7.62
CA PRO A 227 20.86 3.65 6.25
C PRO A 227 21.78 2.93 5.26
N PRO A 228 21.25 2.53 4.08
CA PRO A 228 22.08 1.93 3.05
C PRO A 228 23.03 2.97 2.43
N GLY A 229 24.11 2.49 1.83
CA GLY A 229 24.96 3.32 0.97
C GLY A 229 24.28 3.64 -0.37
N LEU A 230 24.92 4.50 -1.16
CA LEU A 230 24.45 4.86 -2.51
C LEU A 230 24.92 3.88 -3.59
N LEU A 231 25.87 3.00 -3.29
CA LEU A 231 26.44 2.09 -4.30
C LEU A 231 25.48 0.92 -4.61
N PRO A 232 25.54 0.37 -5.83
CA PRO A 232 24.80 -0.84 -6.18
C PRO A 232 25.13 -2.01 -5.26
N GLU A 233 24.13 -2.82 -4.95
CA GLU A 233 24.31 -4.01 -4.12
C GLU A 233 23.51 -5.19 -4.66
N TRP A 234 24.10 -6.37 -4.65
CA TRP A 234 23.41 -7.59 -5.04
C TRP A 234 22.53 -8.10 -3.89
N ASN A 235 21.24 -8.35 -4.18
CA ASN A 235 20.35 -9.03 -3.24
C ASN A 235 20.29 -10.53 -3.56
N GLU A 236 20.85 -11.35 -2.69
CA GLU A 236 20.89 -12.80 -2.89
C GLU A 236 19.52 -13.49 -2.77
N TYR A 237 18.54 -12.88 -2.10
CA TYR A 237 17.20 -13.45 -1.88
C TYR A 237 16.25 -13.09 -3.02
N ALA A 238 16.32 -11.85 -3.51
CA ALA A 238 15.55 -11.35 -4.64
C ALA A 238 16.22 -11.62 -5.99
N LYS A 239 17.47 -12.10 -6.00
CA LYS A 239 18.27 -12.38 -7.21
C LYS A 239 18.32 -11.20 -8.18
N THR A 240 18.52 -9.99 -7.65
CA THR A 240 18.53 -8.75 -8.42
C THR A 240 19.55 -7.76 -7.88
N TRP A 241 20.06 -6.89 -8.74
CA TRP A 241 20.83 -5.72 -8.32
C TRP A 241 19.91 -4.64 -7.78
N MET A 242 20.26 -4.10 -6.62
CA MET A 242 19.58 -3.01 -5.96
C MET A 242 20.32 -1.69 -6.20
N GLY A 243 19.57 -0.66 -6.58
CA GLY A 243 20.01 0.73 -6.58
C GLY A 243 19.29 1.54 -5.49
N PRO A 244 19.80 2.71 -5.12
CA PRO A 244 19.16 3.56 -4.13
C PRO A 244 17.76 3.98 -4.60
N PHE A 245 16.82 4.04 -3.67
CA PHE A 245 15.48 4.57 -3.90
C PHE A 245 15.28 5.84 -3.07
N VAL A 246 14.71 6.88 -3.68
CA VAL A 246 14.59 8.21 -3.08
C VAL A 246 13.78 8.20 -1.78
N MET A 247 12.72 7.37 -1.72
CA MET A 247 11.83 7.32 -0.55
C MET A 247 12.32 6.43 0.57
N GLU A 248 13.42 5.67 0.40
CA GLU A 248 13.99 4.83 1.47
C GLU A 248 14.33 5.66 2.72
N ALA A 249 14.78 6.90 2.53
CA ALA A 249 15.06 7.81 3.63
C ALA A 249 13.81 8.09 4.47
N ILE A 250 12.61 8.08 3.90
CA ILE A 250 11.37 8.31 4.64
C ILE A 250 10.80 6.97 5.11
N ASN A 251 10.60 6.04 4.19
CA ASN A 251 9.83 4.82 4.41
C ASN A 251 10.48 3.89 5.42
N SER A 252 11.81 3.75 5.42
CA SER A 252 12.46 2.89 6.41
C SER A 252 12.18 3.31 7.85
N ARG A 253 12.02 4.61 8.13
CA ARG A 253 11.67 5.10 9.48
C ARG A 253 10.20 4.85 9.81
N ILE A 254 9.32 4.89 8.81
CA ILE A 254 7.91 4.51 8.98
C ILE A 254 7.78 3.01 9.26
N VAL A 255 8.41 2.15 8.45
CA VAL A 255 8.39 0.69 8.65
C VAL A 255 9.00 0.31 9.99
N GLN A 256 10.12 0.93 10.34
CA GLN A 256 10.75 0.72 11.64
C GLN A 256 9.80 1.20 12.77
N ARG A 257 9.14 2.37 12.64
CA ARG A 257 8.13 2.78 13.63
C ARG A 257 6.98 1.78 13.74
N SER A 258 6.50 1.21 12.63
CA SER A 258 5.50 0.14 12.64
C SER A 258 6.00 -1.08 13.41
N SER A 259 7.29 -1.42 13.27
CA SER A 259 7.88 -2.56 13.97
C SER A 259 7.90 -2.42 15.48
N LEU A 260 8.18 -1.23 15.96
CA LEU A 260 8.05 -0.88 17.37
C LEU A 260 6.60 -0.97 17.86
N LEU A 261 5.64 -0.43 17.08
CA LEU A 261 4.27 -0.24 17.54
C LEU A 261 3.41 -1.52 17.50
N ASN A 262 3.67 -2.45 16.58
CA ASN A 262 2.84 -3.65 16.45
C ASN A 262 3.44 -4.90 17.10
N GLY A 263 4.74 -4.91 17.42
CA GLY A 263 5.43 -6.04 18.06
C GLY A 263 5.44 -7.33 17.23
N LEU A 264 5.27 -7.25 15.90
CA LEU A 264 5.15 -8.42 15.02
C LEU A 264 6.49 -8.91 14.43
N TYR A 265 7.58 -8.17 14.66
CA TYR A 265 8.87 -8.40 14.03
C TYR A 265 9.90 -8.89 15.04
N GLY A 266 11.02 -9.43 14.54
CA GLY A 266 12.13 -9.86 15.37
C GLY A 266 12.77 -8.69 16.13
N PRO A 267 13.48 -8.96 17.24
CA PRO A 267 14.01 -7.93 18.14
C PRO A 267 15.08 -7.02 17.49
N ASP A 268 15.79 -7.50 16.46
CA ASP A 268 16.75 -6.74 15.67
C ASP A 268 16.31 -6.63 14.19
N PHE A 269 15.02 -6.38 13.97
CA PHE A 269 14.45 -6.29 12.63
C PHE A 269 15.11 -5.21 11.76
N LYS A 270 15.49 -5.59 10.54
CA LYS A 270 16.12 -4.72 9.54
C LYS A 270 15.23 -4.53 8.33
N TYR A 271 15.17 -3.32 7.80
CA TYR A 271 14.40 -3.03 6.60
C TYR A 271 15.25 -2.28 5.58
N ARG A 272 15.09 -2.60 4.30
CA ARG A 272 15.68 -1.82 3.22
C ARG A 272 14.73 -1.67 2.05
N GLU A 273 14.60 -0.45 1.57
CA GLU A 273 13.95 -0.16 0.31
C GLU A 273 14.97 0.14 -0.79
N ALA A 274 14.67 -0.32 -2.01
CA ALA A 274 15.56 -0.15 -3.14
C ALA A 274 14.81 -0.17 -4.48
N MET A 275 15.40 0.44 -5.50
CA MET A 275 15.04 0.18 -6.89
C MET A 275 15.63 -1.16 -7.30
N ALA A 276 14.89 -1.97 -8.04
CA ALA A 276 15.34 -3.28 -8.52
C ALA A 276 15.32 -3.34 -10.07
N PRO A 277 16.22 -2.62 -10.77
CA PRO A 277 16.26 -2.56 -12.23
C PRO A 277 16.77 -3.86 -12.90
N GLY A 278 17.01 -4.93 -12.13
CA GLY A 278 17.51 -6.23 -12.63
C GLY A 278 19.03 -6.30 -12.75
N GLY A 279 19.64 -5.35 -13.47
CA GLY A 279 21.08 -5.37 -13.80
C GLY A 279 21.94 -4.35 -13.04
N LEU A 280 23.24 -4.65 -12.89
CA LEU A 280 24.23 -3.77 -12.25
C LEU A 280 24.28 -2.38 -12.90
N LEU A 281 24.24 -2.31 -14.24
CA LEU A 281 24.28 -1.04 -14.96
C LEU A 281 23.08 -0.14 -14.60
N GLY A 282 21.88 -0.72 -14.51
CA GLY A 282 20.69 0.00 -14.08
C GLY A 282 20.81 0.49 -12.64
N ALA A 283 21.32 -0.34 -11.74
CA ALA A 283 21.54 0.04 -10.34
C ALA A 283 22.59 1.16 -10.20
N ALA A 284 23.66 1.11 -11.00
CA ALA A 284 24.67 2.17 -11.06
C ALA A 284 24.08 3.49 -11.60
N ALA A 285 23.21 3.43 -12.60
CA ALA A 285 22.50 4.61 -13.10
C ALA A 285 21.62 5.26 -12.01
N MET A 286 20.91 4.46 -11.21
CA MET A 286 20.14 4.96 -10.06
C MET A 286 21.03 5.60 -8.99
N SER A 287 22.24 5.07 -8.79
CA SER A 287 23.24 5.64 -7.88
C SER A 287 23.67 7.04 -8.34
N GLY A 288 23.96 7.20 -9.64
CA GLY A 288 24.27 8.48 -10.25
C GLY A 288 23.11 9.49 -10.18
N MET A 289 21.87 9.03 -10.46
CA MET A 289 20.67 9.85 -10.34
C MET A 289 20.49 10.37 -8.91
N MET A 290 20.63 9.50 -7.90
CA MET A 290 20.44 9.88 -6.51
C MET A 290 21.54 10.82 -6.00
N ALA A 291 22.79 10.64 -6.44
CA ALA A 291 23.86 11.61 -6.20
C ALA A 291 23.55 12.98 -6.83
N GLY A 292 23.00 13.00 -8.05
CA GLY A 292 22.56 14.23 -8.72
C GLY A 292 21.43 14.95 -7.99
N ILE A 293 20.44 14.22 -7.48
CA ILE A 293 19.37 14.77 -6.63
C ILE A 293 19.97 15.36 -5.35
N GLY A 294 20.88 14.63 -4.69
CA GLY A 294 21.58 15.13 -3.51
C GLY A 294 22.35 16.44 -3.79
N ALA A 295 23.06 16.51 -4.91
CA ALA A 295 23.77 17.73 -5.33
C ALA A 295 22.81 18.89 -5.64
N MET A 296 21.66 18.62 -6.27
CA MET A 296 20.62 19.62 -6.54
C MET A 296 20.07 20.22 -5.25
N PHE A 297 19.84 19.40 -4.23
CA PHE A 297 19.39 19.89 -2.93
C PHE A 297 20.51 20.59 -2.16
N ALA A 298 21.77 20.13 -2.23
CA ALA A 298 22.88 20.74 -1.49
C ALA A 298 23.33 22.08 -2.08
N LEU A 299 23.31 22.26 -3.40
CA LEU A 299 23.88 23.41 -4.10
C LEU A 299 22.80 24.42 -4.53
N ALA A 300 22.79 25.60 -3.92
CA ALA A 300 21.79 26.64 -4.19
C ALA A 300 21.62 27.04 -5.67
N PRO A 301 22.69 27.15 -6.51
CA PRO A 301 22.52 27.47 -7.93
C PRO A 301 21.73 26.39 -8.70
N LEU A 302 22.01 25.11 -8.44
CA LEU A 302 21.29 23.99 -9.05
C LEU A 302 19.84 23.97 -8.58
N ARG A 303 19.62 24.18 -7.27
CA ARG A 303 18.29 24.25 -6.68
C ARG A 303 17.42 25.35 -7.32
N ASN A 304 17.98 26.56 -7.45
CA ASN A 304 17.28 27.71 -8.01
C ASN A 304 16.96 27.53 -9.50
N LEU A 305 17.83 26.84 -10.25
CA LEU A 305 17.57 26.48 -11.63
C LEU A 305 16.45 25.43 -11.74
N ALA A 306 16.48 24.40 -10.89
CA ALA A 306 15.46 23.35 -10.86
C ALA A 306 14.07 23.92 -10.57
N LYS A 307 13.94 24.81 -9.58
CA LYS A 307 12.67 25.48 -9.23
C LYS A 307 11.98 26.18 -10.41
N LYS A 308 12.74 26.65 -11.42
CA LYS A 308 12.19 27.31 -12.61
C LYS A 308 11.64 26.35 -13.67
N ARG A 309 12.00 25.07 -13.63
CA ARG A 309 11.64 24.06 -14.64
C ARG A 309 10.70 22.97 -14.12
N LEU A 310 10.48 22.93 -12.80
CA LEU A 310 9.62 21.95 -12.15
C LEU A 310 8.16 22.45 -12.11
N PRO A 311 7.17 21.53 -12.07
CA PRO A 311 5.75 21.86 -11.94
C PRO A 311 5.46 22.82 -10.78
N GLN A 312 4.50 23.73 -10.97
CA GLN A 312 4.11 24.70 -9.94
C GLN A 312 3.13 24.09 -8.92
N PRO A 313 3.04 24.64 -7.68
CA PRO A 313 2.07 24.18 -6.70
C PRO A 313 0.63 24.21 -7.23
N GLY A 314 -0.04 23.06 -7.22
CA GLY A 314 -1.39 22.87 -7.77
C GLY A 314 -1.41 22.22 -9.16
N GLU A 315 -0.26 22.13 -9.84
CA GLU A 315 -0.08 21.34 -11.07
C GLU A 315 0.39 19.92 -10.73
N GLY A 316 -0.06 18.95 -11.50
CA GLY A 316 0.30 17.54 -11.37
C GLY A 316 0.33 16.84 -12.73
N PRO A 317 0.62 15.54 -12.76
CA PRO A 317 0.60 14.78 -14.01
C PRO A 317 -0.76 14.87 -14.70
N THR A 318 -0.76 14.77 -16.03
CA THR A 318 -2.00 14.82 -16.81
C THR A 318 -2.89 13.62 -16.49
N ARG A 319 -4.20 13.75 -16.76
CA ARG A 319 -5.15 12.66 -16.53
C ARG A 319 -4.80 11.41 -17.34
N GLU A 320 -4.27 11.56 -18.56
CA GLU A 320 -3.82 10.45 -19.39
C GLU A 320 -2.65 9.71 -18.74
N LEU A 321 -1.68 10.43 -18.17
CA LEU A 321 -0.56 9.82 -17.46
C LEU A 321 -1.02 9.11 -16.18
N MET A 322 -1.97 9.69 -15.44
CA MET A 322 -2.54 9.07 -14.24
C MET A 322 -3.33 7.79 -14.55
N MET A 323 -4.18 7.82 -15.58
CA MET A 323 -5.04 6.70 -15.95
C MET A 323 -4.32 5.60 -16.73
N GLY A 324 -3.20 5.91 -17.38
CA GLY A 324 -2.33 4.95 -18.09
C GLY A 324 -1.07 4.55 -17.30
N GLY A 325 -0.98 4.96 -16.03
CA GLY A 325 0.08 4.60 -15.11
C GLY A 325 -0.13 3.23 -14.48
N TYR A 326 0.89 2.75 -13.77
CA TYR A 326 0.87 1.50 -13.02
C TYR A 326 2.06 1.50 -12.04
N TRP A 327 2.05 0.58 -11.09
CA TRP A 327 3.21 0.32 -10.22
C TRP A 327 3.23 -1.11 -9.69
N LYS A 328 4.44 -1.61 -9.45
CA LYS A 328 4.71 -2.94 -8.92
C LYS A 328 5.89 -2.91 -7.96
N HIS A 329 5.65 -3.47 -6.77
CA HIS A 329 6.65 -3.70 -5.74
C HIS A 329 6.75 -5.18 -5.41
N THR A 330 7.97 -5.64 -5.20
CA THR A 330 8.25 -6.96 -4.64
C THR A 330 8.75 -6.79 -3.23
N MET A 331 8.03 -7.36 -2.28
CA MET A 331 8.41 -7.40 -0.88
C MET A 331 9.07 -8.74 -0.59
N VAL A 332 10.25 -8.73 0.00
CA VAL A 332 10.98 -9.97 0.35
C VAL A 332 11.23 -9.98 1.86
N GLY A 333 10.64 -10.94 2.57
CA GLY A 333 10.80 -11.13 4.01
C GLY A 333 11.70 -12.31 4.31
N LEU A 334 12.62 -12.13 5.26
CA LEU A 334 13.46 -13.17 5.82
C LEU A 334 12.99 -13.45 7.25
N THR A 335 12.75 -14.73 7.54
CA THR A 335 12.33 -15.15 8.87
C THR A 335 13.47 -15.06 9.88
N GLN A 336 13.12 -14.85 11.14
CA GLN A 336 14.02 -15.03 12.27
C GLN A 336 14.18 -16.53 12.52
N GLU A 337 15.43 -16.98 12.55
CA GLU A 337 15.78 -18.37 12.78
C GLU A 337 16.66 -18.51 14.02
N GLU A 338 16.83 -19.75 14.48
CA GLU A 338 17.84 -20.11 15.46
C GLU A 338 19.25 -19.96 14.88
N ALA A 339 20.24 -19.76 15.75
CA ALA A 339 21.62 -19.54 15.33
C ALA A 339 22.14 -20.70 14.45
N GLY A 340 22.70 -20.35 13.29
CA GLY A 340 23.26 -21.31 12.33
C GLY A 340 22.26 -21.84 11.29
N GLN A 341 20.97 -21.50 11.37
CA GLN A 341 20.00 -21.86 10.34
C GLN A 341 19.84 -20.74 9.30
N ALA A 342 19.67 -21.14 8.04
CA ALA A 342 19.41 -20.19 6.95
C ALA A 342 17.97 -19.65 7.04
N PRO A 343 17.74 -18.34 6.81
CA PRO A 343 16.42 -17.76 6.87
C PRO A 343 15.51 -18.33 5.78
N GLN A 344 14.26 -18.62 6.14
CA GLN A 344 13.23 -18.90 5.16
C GLN A 344 12.75 -17.59 4.51
N VAL A 345 12.55 -17.64 3.19
CA VAL A 345 12.17 -16.49 2.36
C VAL A 345 10.67 -16.48 2.11
N ILE A 346 10.05 -15.32 2.27
CA ILE A 346 8.66 -15.03 1.91
C ILE A 346 8.70 -13.91 0.86
N VAL A 347 7.99 -14.07 -0.25
CA VAL A 347 7.87 -13.04 -1.28
C VAL A 347 6.41 -12.63 -1.39
N ALA A 348 6.17 -11.33 -1.42
CA ALA A 348 4.87 -10.75 -1.69
C ALA A 348 4.94 -9.71 -2.81
N GLU A 349 3.84 -9.52 -3.51
CA GLU A 349 3.66 -8.51 -4.53
C GLU A 349 2.65 -7.47 -4.05
N CYS A 350 3.03 -6.20 -4.12
CA CYS A 350 2.13 -5.06 -3.92
C CYS A 350 2.08 -4.29 -5.25
N ALA A 351 0.90 -4.13 -5.84
CA ALA A 351 0.81 -3.54 -7.19
C ALA A 351 -0.55 -2.91 -7.48
N ASP A 352 -0.55 -1.89 -8.33
CA ASP A 352 -1.73 -1.44 -9.07
C ASP A 352 -1.37 -1.50 -10.56
N PRO A 353 -1.97 -2.41 -11.34
CA PRO A 353 -1.63 -2.57 -12.74
C PRO A 353 -2.26 -1.50 -13.64
N ALA A 354 -3.10 -0.62 -13.11
CA ALA A 354 -3.98 0.21 -13.92
C ALA A 354 -3.93 1.70 -13.58
N ARG A 355 -3.27 2.11 -12.49
CA ARG A 355 -3.23 3.51 -12.06
C ARG A 355 -1.84 3.95 -11.66
N ASP A 356 -1.55 5.22 -11.91
CA ASP A 356 -0.29 5.81 -11.48
C ASP A 356 -0.15 5.75 -9.96
N PRO A 357 1.09 5.61 -9.48
CA PRO A 357 1.35 5.56 -8.05
C PRO A 357 1.10 6.91 -7.36
N GLY A 358 1.67 7.98 -7.90
CA GLY A 358 1.89 9.23 -7.19
C GLY A 358 0.62 10.00 -6.85
N TYR A 359 -0.44 9.87 -7.64
CA TYR A 359 -1.64 10.71 -7.50
C TYR A 359 -2.94 9.95 -7.44
N TRP A 360 -3.32 9.25 -8.51
CA TRP A 360 -4.55 8.45 -8.46
C TRP A 360 -4.41 7.37 -7.39
N GLY A 361 -3.28 6.66 -7.37
CA GLY A 361 -2.91 5.70 -6.32
C GLY A 361 -2.89 6.32 -4.92
N THR A 362 -2.16 7.43 -4.73
CA THR A 362 -2.12 8.16 -3.44
C THR A 362 -3.50 8.59 -2.95
N ALA A 363 -4.34 9.15 -3.82
CA ALA A 363 -5.69 9.59 -3.47
C ALA A 363 -6.58 8.41 -3.05
N ARG A 364 -6.47 7.27 -3.74
CA ARG A 364 -7.15 6.03 -3.34
C ARG A 364 -6.64 5.51 -1.99
N LEU A 365 -5.32 5.45 -1.79
CA LEU A 365 -4.70 4.95 -0.56
C LEU A 365 -5.11 5.75 0.67
N VAL A 366 -5.03 7.08 0.60
CA VAL A 366 -5.39 7.96 1.73
C VAL A 366 -6.91 7.95 1.98
N LEU A 367 -7.72 7.84 0.92
CA LEU A 367 -9.16 7.68 1.07
C LEU A 367 -9.50 6.39 1.81
N GLU A 368 -8.94 5.26 1.37
CA GLU A 368 -9.19 3.98 2.01
C GLU A 368 -8.68 3.95 3.46
N ALA A 369 -7.59 4.64 3.77
CA ALA A 369 -7.13 4.84 5.14
C ALA A 369 -8.16 5.63 5.96
N GLY A 370 -8.64 6.77 5.45
CA GLY A 370 -9.64 7.59 6.15
C GLY A 370 -10.97 6.85 6.37
N LEU A 371 -11.43 6.10 5.37
CA LEU A 371 -12.64 5.28 5.48
C LEU A 371 -12.45 4.08 6.41
N CYS A 372 -11.25 3.48 6.47
CA CYS A 372 -10.94 2.43 7.44
C CYS A 372 -11.06 2.95 8.87
N LEU A 373 -10.51 4.14 9.14
CA LEU A 373 -10.61 4.80 10.44
C LEU A 373 -12.07 5.14 10.78
N ALA A 374 -12.86 5.59 9.81
CA ALA A 374 -14.24 6.03 10.02
C ALA A 374 -15.23 4.87 10.19
N LEU A 375 -15.04 3.78 9.44
CA LEU A 375 -16.04 2.73 9.26
C LEU A 375 -15.62 1.39 9.88
N ASP A 376 -14.32 1.12 9.98
CA ASP A 376 -13.79 -0.19 10.39
C ASP A 376 -13.01 -0.13 11.71
N SER A 377 -13.20 0.93 12.52
CA SER A 377 -12.50 1.11 13.80
C SER A 377 -12.64 -0.11 14.73
N ALA A 378 -13.85 -0.69 14.81
CA ALA A 378 -14.11 -1.91 15.58
C ALA A 378 -13.34 -3.13 15.04
N ALA A 379 -13.26 -3.30 13.72
CA ALA A 379 -12.49 -4.38 13.09
C ALA A 379 -10.99 -4.19 13.30
N CYS A 380 -10.49 -2.95 13.23
CA CYS A 380 -9.10 -2.63 13.53
C CYS A 380 -8.74 -3.01 14.97
N LYS A 381 -9.62 -2.66 15.93
CA LYS A 381 -9.44 -3.02 17.35
C LYS A 381 -9.47 -4.54 17.55
N ALA A 382 -10.42 -5.24 16.95
CA ALA A 382 -10.50 -6.71 17.00
C ALA A 382 -9.26 -7.39 16.38
N ALA A 383 -8.64 -6.76 15.39
CA ALA A 383 -7.39 -7.22 14.77
C ALA A 383 -6.13 -6.90 15.61
N GLY A 384 -6.27 -6.25 16.76
CA GLY A 384 -5.16 -5.88 17.65
C GLY A 384 -4.37 -4.65 17.19
N CYS A 385 -4.96 -3.79 16.37
CA CYS A 385 -4.33 -2.52 16.00
C CYS A 385 -4.32 -1.55 17.19
N ALA A 386 -3.41 -0.57 17.17
CA ALA A 386 -3.32 0.43 18.23
C ALA A 386 -4.63 1.23 18.35
N ASP A 387 -5.04 1.52 19.59
CA ASP A 387 -6.29 2.21 19.92
C ASP A 387 -6.18 3.74 19.86
N GLY A 388 -4.97 4.31 19.82
CA GLY A 388 -4.74 5.74 19.71
C GLY A 388 -3.26 6.11 19.66
N GLY A 389 -2.97 7.39 19.48
CA GLY A 389 -1.63 7.95 19.38
C GLY A 389 -1.28 8.44 17.98
N VAL A 390 -0.04 8.86 17.83
CA VAL A 390 0.57 9.10 16.51
C VAL A 390 1.12 7.79 15.95
N LEU A 391 0.53 7.31 14.85
CA LEU A 391 0.66 5.96 14.34
C LEU A 391 1.07 5.94 12.86
N THR A 392 1.31 4.73 12.36
CA THR A 392 1.57 4.41 10.94
C THR A 392 0.37 3.66 10.35
N PRO A 393 0.24 3.57 9.01
CA PRO A 393 -0.81 2.78 8.38
C PRO A 393 -0.89 1.34 8.92
N ALA A 394 0.25 0.65 9.03
CA ALA A 394 0.30 -0.73 9.53
C ALA A 394 -0.09 -0.86 11.00
N SER A 395 0.30 0.08 11.87
CA SER A 395 -0.01 0.00 13.31
C SER A 395 -1.44 0.45 13.63
N ALA A 396 -2.01 1.39 12.87
CA ALA A 396 -3.35 1.93 13.12
C ALA A 396 -4.48 1.06 12.58
N MET A 397 -4.27 0.44 11.41
CA MET A 397 -5.33 -0.25 10.65
C MET A 397 -4.97 -1.68 10.23
N GLY A 398 -3.68 -2.03 10.24
CA GLY A 398 -3.22 -3.41 10.05
C GLY A 398 -3.75 -4.09 8.78
N MET A 399 -4.05 -5.38 8.89
CA MET A 399 -4.59 -6.18 7.79
C MET A 399 -6.00 -5.76 7.36
N VAL A 400 -6.73 -4.97 8.16
CA VAL A 400 -8.05 -4.45 7.78
C VAL A 400 -7.93 -3.48 6.61
N LEU A 401 -6.96 -2.56 6.65
CA LEU A 401 -6.67 -1.68 5.52
C LEU A 401 -6.21 -2.47 4.29
N VAL A 402 -5.39 -3.52 4.47
CA VAL A 402 -4.98 -4.39 3.36
C VAL A 402 -6.20 -5.00 2.65
N GLN A 403 -7.22 -5.45 3.39
CA GLN A 403 -8.44 -6.00 2.77
C GLN A 403 -9.25 -4.93 2.04
N ARG A 404 -9.35 -3.71 2.59
CA ARG A 404 -9.99 -2.59 1.89
C ARG A 404 -9.31 -2.27 0.57
N LEU A 405 -7.97 -2.19 0.58
CA LEU A 405 -7.18 -1.90 -0.62
C LEU A 405 -7.32 -2.98 -1.69
N ARG A 406 -7.37 -4.27 -1.30
CA ARG A 406 -7.72 -5.37 -2.21
C ARG A 406 -9.12 -5.20 -2.80
N GLY A 407 -10.11 -4.85 -1.98
CA GLY A 407 -11.46 -4.52 -2.45
C GLY A 407 -11.50 -3.32 -3.40
N ALA A 408 -10.55 -2.39 -3.26
CA ALA A 408 -10.34 -1.26 -4.15
C ALA A 408 -9.44 -1.59 -5.36
N GLY A 409 -9.13 -2.87 -5.61
CA GLY A 409 -8.38 -3.31 -6.80
C GLY A 409 -6.86 -3.22 -6.69
N ILE A 410 -6.31 -2.87 -5.52
CA ILE A 410 -4.86 -2.84 -5.29
C ILE A 410 -4.41 -4.21 -4.79
N LYS A 411 -3.42 -4.78 -5.46
CA LYS A 411 -2.87 -6.09 -5.13
C LYS A 411 -1.98 -6.02 -3.90
N PHE A 412 -2.20 -6.97 -2.99
CA PHE A 412 -1.32 -7.27 -1.86
C PHE A 412 -1.35 -8.79 -1.67
N GLU A 413 -0.35 -9.52 -2.17
CA GLU A 413 -0.41 -10.98 -2.22
C GLU A 413 0.93 -11.60 -1.86
N VAL A 414 0.93 -12.60 -0.98
CA VAL A 414 2.10 -13.47 -0.79
C VAL A 414 2.15 -14.44 -1.96
N THR A 415 3.19 -14.36 -2.78
CA THR A 415 3.37 -15.14 -4.00
C THR A 415 4.30 -16.33 -3.80
N GLN A 416 5.19 -16.27 -2.81
CA GLN A 416 6.12 -17.37 -2.51
C GLN A 416 6.34 -17.50 -1.01
N SER A 417 6.30 -18.73 -0.49
CA SER A 417 6.82 -19.09 0.82
C SER A 417 6.92 -20.62 0.95
N PRO A 418 7.72 -21.15 1.90
CA PRO A 418 7.72 -22.58 2.20
C PRO A 418 6.34 -23.12 2.59
N ALA A 419 5.52 -22.33 3.28
CA ALA A 419 4.15 -22.71 3.66
C ALA A 419 3.24 -22.87 2.43
N LEU A 420 3.32 -21.94 1.46
CA LEU A 420 2.55 -22.04 0.21
C LEU A 420 2.98 -23.27 -0.62
N GLY A 421 4.28 -23.54 -0.69
CA GLY A 421 4.79 -24.73 -1.39
C GLY A 421 4.25 -26.04 -0.79
N LYS A 422 4.19 -26.14 0.55
CA LYS A 422 3.61 -27.29 1.25
C LYS A 422 2.11 -27.44 0.97
N GLN A 423 1.35 -26.35 0.97
CA GLN A 423 -0.09 -26.36 0.67
C GLN A 423 -0.37 -26.81 -0.77
N GLN A 424 0.41 -26.32 -1.74
CA GLN A 424 0.28 -26.72 -3.15
C GLN A 424 0.61 -28.20 -3.35
N GLN A 425 1.67 -28.71 -2.70
CA GLN A 425 2.00 -30.13 -2.71
C GLN A 425 0.88 -30.99 -2.10
N GLN A 426 0.30 -30.58 -0.97
CA GLN A 426 -0.81 -31.31 -0.34
C GLN A 426 -2.06 -31.34 -1.21
N GLN A 427 -2.42 -30.21 -1.85
CA GLN A 427 -3.53 -30.16 -2.80
C GLN A 427 -3.27 -31.05 -4.01
N GLN A 428 -2.06 -31.05 -4.56
CA GLN A 428 -1.70 -31.92 -5.68
C GLN A 428 -1.81 -33.41 -5.30
N VAL A 429 -1.30 -33.80 -4.13
CA VAL A 429 -1.42 -35.18 -3.62
C VAL A 429 -2.90 -35.57 -3.43
N GLN A 430 -3.76 -34.65 -2.95
CA GLN A 430 -5.19 -34.91 -2.83
C GLN A 430 -5.87 -35.08 -4.20
N VAL A 431 -5.56 -34.24 -5.18
CA VAL A 431 -6.10 -34.36 -6.55
C VAL A 431 -5.65 -35.67 -7.19
N GLU A 432 -4.37 -36.04 -7.05
CA GLU A 432 -3.83 -37.31 -7.55
C GLU A 432 -4.46 -38.51 -6.84
N ALA A 433 -4.70 -38.46 -5.53
CA ALA A 433 -5.38 -39.51 -4.78
C ALA A 433 -6.84 -39.68 -5.20
N VAL A 434 -7.57 -38.57 -5.45
CA VAL A 434 -8.94 -38.61 -5.98
C VAL A 434 -8.97 -39.17 -7.40
N ALA A 435 -8.04 -38.76 -8.27
CA ALA A 435 -7.91 -39.29 -9.62
C ALA A 435 -7.57 -40.80 -9.62
N ALA A 436 -6.66 -41.24 -8.75
CA ALA A 436 -6.30 -42.65 -8.58
C ALA A 436 -7.45 -43.48 -7.99
N GLY A 437 -8.22 -42.93 -7.04
CA GLY A 437 -9.43 -43.54 -6.50
C GLY A 437 -10.52 -43.71 -7.55
N ALA A 438 -10.77 -42.67 -8.34
CA ALA A 438 -11.70 -42.71 -9.47
C ALA A 438 -11.25 -43.72 -10.53
N GLY A 439 -9.96 -43.77 -10.85
CA GLY A 439 -9.38 -44.75 -11.77
C GLY A 439 -9.53 -46.20 -11.29
N LYS A 440 -9.32 -46.46 -9.99
CA LYS A 440 -9.54 -47.79 -9.38
C LYS A 440 -11.02 -48.20 -9.39
N GLN A 441 -11.95 -47.28 -9.11
CA GLN A 441 -13.39 -47.55 -9.21
C GLN A 441 -13.80 -47.86 -10.66
N TYR A 442 -13.25 -47.14 -11.64
CA TYR A 442 -13.50 -47.39 -13.06
C TYR A 442 -12.95 -48.76 -13.49
N ALA A 443 -11.75 -49.12 -13.05
CA ALA A 443 -11.14 -50.42 -13.32
C ALA A 443 -11.92 -51.57 -12.66
N MET A 444 -12.37 -51.43 -11.42
CA MET A 444 -13.25 -52.42 -10.77
C MET A 444 -14.58 -52.57 -11.50
N GLY A 445 -15.20 -51.47 -11.94
CA GLY A 445 -16.42 -51.50 -12.75
C GLY A 445 -16.22 -52.25 -14.08
N MET A 446 -15.09 -52.04 -14.74
CA MET A 446 -14.72 -52.74 -15.98
C MET A 446 -14.48 -54.24 -15.76
N VAL A 447 -13.79 -54.63 -14.68
CA VAL A 447 -13.58 -56.04 -14.33
C VAL A 447 -14.90 -56.73 -13.96
N LEU A 448 -15.79 -56.04 -13.25
CA LEU A 448 -17.14 -56.54 -12.94
C LEU A 448 -17.97 -56.74 -14.21
N VAL A 449 -17.94 -55.77 -15.14
CA VAL A 449 -18.63 -55.88 -16.44
C VAL A 449 -18.05 -57.04 -17.28
N GLN A 450 -16.73 -57.25 -17.28
CA GLN A 450 -16.11 -58.39 -17.97
C GLN A 450 -16.48 -59.74 -17.35
N ARG A 451 -16.47 -59.87 -16.01
CA ARG A 451 -16.91 -61.10 -15.32
C ARG A 451 -18.40 -61.39 -15.55
N LEU A 452 -19.24 -60.37 -15.54
CA LEU A 452 -20.68 -60.51 -15.78
C LEU A 452 -21.03 -60.83 -17.25
N ARG A 453 -20.22 -60.36 -18.22
CA ARG A 453 -20.34 -60.77 -19.64
C ARG A 453 -19.98 -62.24 -19.85
N GLY A 454 -19.01 -62.77 -19.11
CA GLY A 454 -18.67 -64.20 -19.14
C GLY A 454 -19.77 -65.11 -18.58
N ALA A 455 -20.68 -64.57 -17.78
CA ALA A 455 -21.83 -65.28 -17.21
C ALA A 455 -23.12 -65.17 -18.06
N GLY A 456 -23.05 -64.64 -19.29
CA GLY A 456 -24.20 -64.56 -20.21
C GLY A 456 -25.21 -63.45 -19.91
N ILE A 457 -24.91 -62.54 -18.98
CA ILE A 457 -25.81 -61.44 -18.59
C ILE A 457 -25.56 -60.22 -19.51
N LYS A 458 -26.58 -59.80 -20.27
CA LYS A 458 -26.50 -58.63 -21.17
C LYS A 458 -26.76 -57.33 -20.40
N PHE A 459 -25.78 -56.43 -20.39
CA PHE A 459 -25.93 -55.05 -19.88
C PHE A 459 -25.95 -54.04 -21.02
N LYS A 460 -26.84 -53.05 -20.94
CA LYS A 460 -26.86 -51.87 -21.80
C LYS A 460 -26.14 -50.74 -21.05
N VAL A 461 -24.88 -50.47 -21.40
CA VAL A 461 -24.13 -49.35 -20.83
C VAL A 461 -24.59 -48.07 -21.52
N THR A 462 -25.37 -47.24 -20.85
CA THR A 462 -25.62 -45.86 -21.28
C THR A 462 -24.41 -45.00 -20.92
N GLN A 463 -23.74 -44.46 -21.93
CA GLN A 463 -22.67 -43.49 -21.72
C GLN A 463 -23.21 -42.26 -20.99
N SER A 464 -22.53 -41.83 -19.93
CA SER A 464 -22.76 -40.53 -19.32
C SER A 464 -22.23 -39.43 -20.26
N PRO A 465 -22.94 -38.30 -20.48
CA PRO A 465 -22.60 -37.30 -21.49
C PRO A 465 -21.27 -36.56 -21.29
N ALA A 466 -20.57 -36.78 -20.18
CA ALA A 466 -19.36 -36.03 -19.82
C ALA A 466 -18.07 -36.49 -20.54
N LEU A 467 -18.07 -37.62 -21.27
CA LEU A 467 -16.88 -38.17 -21.93
C LEU A 467 -16.86 -37.96 -23.46
N GLY A 468 -17.94 -37.47 -24.06
CA GLY A 468 -18.04 -37.29 -25.52
C GLY A 468 -17.21 -36.15 -26.10
N LYS A 469 -16.75 -35.19 -25.29
CA LYS A 469 -15.99 -34.02 -25.76
C LYS A 469 -14.47 -34.19 -25.79
N GLN A 470 -13.91 -35.17 -25.06
CA GLN A 470 -12.46 -35.45 -25.10
C GLN A 470 -12.05 -36.36 -26.26
N GLN A 471 -12.95 -37.21 -26.79
CA GLN A 471 -12.64 -38.05 -27.96
C GLN A 471 -12.71 -37.30 -29.31
N GLN A 472 -13.45 -36.19 -29.40
CA GLN A 472 -13.50 -35.38 -30.63
C GLN A 472 -12.25 -34.52 -30.87
N GLN A 473 -11.52 -34.11 -29.82
CA GLN A 473 -10.28 -33.34 -29.98
C GLN A 473 -9.06 -34.22 -30.37
N GLN A 474 -9.00 -35.48 -29.93
CA GLN A 474 -7.93 -36.40 -30.35
C GLN A 474 -8.08 -36.89 -31.80
N GLN A 475 -9.30 -36.99 -32.34
CA GLN A 475 -9.51 -37.38 -33.74
C GLN A 475 -9.23 -36.25 -34.75
N GLN A 476 -9.33 -34.97 -34.35
CA GLN A 476 -8.97 -33.86 -35.24
C GLN A 476 -7.46 -33.62 -35.36
N GLN A 477 -6.65 -34.00 -34.35
CA GLN A 477 -5.19 -33.92 -34.45
C GLN A 477 -4.57 -35.03 -35.30
N GLN A 478 -5.21 -36.21 -35.42
CA GLN A 478 -4.72 -37.30 -36.28
C GLN A 478 -5.10 -37.16 -37.77
N GLN A 479 -6.05 -36.29 -38.14
CA GLN A 479 -6.38 -36.04 -39.55
C GLN A 479 -5.49 -34.98 -40.23
N VAL A 480 -4.69 -34.20 -39.49
CA VAL A 480 -3.77 -33.21 -40.07
C VAL A 480 -2.42 -33.83 -40.45
N GLU A 481 -2.03 -34.95 -39.83
CA GLU A 481 -0.77 -35.66 -40.16
C GLU A 481 -0.90 -36.70 -41.30
N ALA A 482 -2.11 -37.00 -41.78
CA ALA A 482 -2.34 -38.02 -42.82
C ALA A 482 -2.47 -37.49 -44.26
N VAL A 483 -2.40 -36.16 -44.49
CA VAL A 483 -2.50 -35.56 -45.85
C VAL A 483 -1.11 -35.30 -46.48
N ALA A 484 -0.01 -35.50 -45.75
CA ALA A 484 1.35 -35.21 -46.24
C ALA A 484 2.09 -36.38 -46.91
N THR A 485 1.50 -37.58 -47.03
CA THR A 485 2.17 -38.70 -47.71
C THR A 485 1.20 -39.61 -48.46
N GLY A 486 1.14 -39.45 -49.79
CA GLY A 486 0.96 -40.60 -50.69
C GLY A 486 -0.28 -40.61 -51.57
N ALA A 487 -0.26 -39.89 -52.70
CA ALA A 487 -0.83 -40.36 -53.96
C ALA A 487 -0.21 -39.58 -55.14
N GLY A 488 0.98 -40.01 -55.55
CA GLY A 488 1.44 -39.80 -56.92
C GLY A 488 0.91 -40.93 -57.80
N LYS A 489 0.21 -40.56 -58.88
CA LYS A 489 0.25 -41.18 -60.20
C LYS A 489 -0.29 -40.19 -61.21
#